data_AF-A0AAF0IKH8-F1
#
_entry.id   AF-A0AAF0IKH8-F1
#
_cell.length_a   1.000
_cell.length_b   1.000
_cell.length_c   1.000
_cell.angle_alpha   90.00
_cell.angle_beta   90.00
_cell.angle_gamma   90.00
#
_symmetry.space_group_name_H-M   'P 1'
#
loop_
_entity.id
_entity.type
_entity.pdbx_description
1 polymer ?
#
loop_
_entity_poly.entity_id
_entity_poly.type
_entity_poly.pdbx_seq_one_letter_code
_entity_poly.pdbx_strand_id
1 'polypeptide(L)'
;MQRPQAKGLSPIAKTISTLDRLVREEASYHVELQEQGMRVLKTEEQVKKLAAHPEDEGNAVWMLRQERMAYEETKNVMSKMEQLAREAMEKLQGLVIDERHRGIDHVIRCTQRAEQAKEGDIDETAIQEAMETIRRAKEAMPSLSEPVSES
;
A
#
# COMPACT_ATOMS: atom_id res chain seq x y z
N MET A 1 -21.54 -31.55 -19.70
CA MET A 1 -21.97 -30.31 -19.02
C MET A 1 -20.75 -29.69 -18.34
N GLN A 2 -20.21 -28.60 -18.88
CA GLN A 2 -19.13 -27.85 -18.21
C GLN A 2 -19.77 -26.92 -17.18
N ARG A 3 -19.32 -27.02 -15.93
CA ARG A 3 -19.72 -26.09 -14.86
C ARG A 3 -19.32 -24.66 -15.26
N PRO A 4 -20.16 -23.65 -15.00
CA PRO A 4 -19.74 -22.26 -15.15
C PRO A 4 -18.60 -22.02 -14.16
N GLN A 5 -17.41 -21.70 -14.68
CA GLN A 5 -16.30 -21.24 -13.87
C GLN A 5 -16.80 -19.99 -13.13
N ALA A 6 -16.83 -20.01 -11.80
CA ALA A 6 -17.08 -18.82 -11.01
C ALA A 6 -16.04 -17.78 -11.46
N LYS A 7 -16.52 -16.64 -12.00
CA LYS A 7 -15.71 -15.55 -12.52
C LYS A 7 -14.97 -14.91 -11.35
N GLY A 8 -13.92 -15.56 -10.85
CA GLY A 8 -13.03 -14.99 -9.85
C GLY A 8 -12.45 -13.69 -10.40
N LEU A 9 -12.32 -12.67 -9.55
CA LEU A 9 -11.73 -11.38 -9.91
C LEU A 9 -10.45 -11.58 -10.73
N SER A 10 -10.27 -10.78 -11.79
CA SER A 10 -9.07 -10.82 -12.62
C SER A 10 -7.82 -10.59 -11.75
N PRO A 11 -6.63 -11.11 -12.15
CA PRO A 11 -5.39 -10.87 -11.41
C PRO A 11 -5.12 -9.37 -11.17
N ILE A 12 -5.47 -8.52 -12.14
CA ILE A 12 -5.42 -7.07 -12.03
C ILE A 12 -6.35 -6.57 -10.93
N ALA A 13 -7.65 -6.91 -10.99
CA ALA A 13 -8.63 -6.46 -10.00
C ALA A 13 -8.29 -6.89 -8.56
N LYS A 14 -7.75 -8.11 -8.37
CA LYS A 14 -7.27 -8.58 -7.06
C LYS A 14 -6.09 -7.75 -6.55
N THR A 15 -5.17 -7.41 -7.44
CA THR A 15 -3.96 -6.66 -7.07
C THR A 15 -4.30 -5.19 -6.80
N ILE A 16 -5.24 -4.59 -7.54
CA ILE A 16 -5.83 -3.28 -7.25
C ILE A 16 -6.40 -3.25 -5.83
N SER A 17 -7.29 -4.19 -5.50
CA SER A 17 -7.90 -4.25 -4.16
C SER A 17 -6.86 -4.44 -3.05
N THR A 18 -5.79 -5.19 -3.33
CA THR A 18 -4.69 -5.38 -2.37
C THR A 18 -3.93 -4.08 -2.14
N LEU A 19 -3.56 -3.38 -3.22
CA LEU A 19 -2.84 -2.11 -3.16
C LEU A 19 -3.67 -1.02 -2.45
N ASP A 20 -4.95 -0.88 -2.80
CA ASP A 20 -5.86 0.07 -2.15
C ASP A 20 -5.96 -0.16 -0.64
N ARG A 21 -6.05 -1.42 -0.21
CA ARG A 21 -6.11 -1.76 1.22
C ARG A 21 -4.81 -1.37 1.93
N LEU A 22 -3.67 -1.67 1.34
CA LEU A 22 -2.35 -1.37 1.92
C LEU A 22 -2.14 0.14 2.06
N VAL A 23 -2.46 0.93 1.03
CA VAL A 23 -2.34 2.39 1.06
C VAL A 23 -3.26 3.00 2.13
N ARG A 24 -4.49 2.49 2.29
CA ARG A 24 -5.42 2.96 3.33
C ARG A 24 -4.94 2.59 4.75
N GLU A 25 -4.42 1.39 4.90
CA GLU A 25 -3.89 0.90 6.18
C GLU A 25 -2.66 1.72 6.60
N GLU A 26 -1.75 2.00 5.66
CA GLU A 26 -0.60 2.86 5.90
C GLU A 26 -1.01 4.29 6.30
N ALA A 27 -1.99 4.88 5.60
CA ALA A 27 -2.53 6.18 5.96
C ALA A 27 -3.15 6.19 7.37
N SER A 28 -3.78 5.09 7.80
CA SER A 28 -4.32 4.94 9.15
C SER A 28 -3.18 4.91 10.19
N TYR A 29 -2.07 4.23 9.92
CA TYR A 29 -0.92 4.21 10.82
C TYR A 29 -0.24 5.59 10.94
N HIS A 30 -0.23 6.38 9.86
CA HIS A 30 0.23 7.76 9.93
C HIS A 30 -0.59 8.62 10.89
N VAL A 31 -1.92 8.49 10.85
CA VAL A 31 -2.82 9.18 11.80
C VAL A 31 -2.54 8.72 13.23
N GLU A 32 -2.42 7.40 13.44
CA GLU A 32 -2.14 6.84 14.76
C GLU A 32 -0.80 7.34 15.33
N LEU A 33 0.27 7.41 14.52
CA LEU A 33 1.55 7.96 14.95
C LEU A 33 1.46 9.43 15.34
N GLN A 34 0.67 10.24 14.61
CA GLN A 34 0.46 11.63 15.01
C GLN A 34 -0.21 11.71 16.39
N GLU A 35 -1.23 10.90 16.65
CA GLU A 35 -1.91 10.84 17.94
C GLU A 35 -1.02 10.32 19.08
N GLN A 36 -0.24 9.27 18.82
CA GLN A 36 0.74 8.75 19.77
C GLN A 36 1.86 9.78 20.05
N GLY A 37 2.36 10.46 19.02
CA GLY A 37 3.36 11.52 19.16
C GLY A 37 2.86 12.70 20.01
N MET A 38 1.60 13.12 19.82
CA MET A 38 0.98 14.15 20.68
C MET A 38 0.88 13.71 22.14
N ARG A 39 0.56 12.43 22.39
CA ARG A 39 0.51 11.87 23.75
C ARG A 39 1.90 11.86 24.40
N VAL A 40 2.91 11.36 23.69
CA VAL A 40 4.31 11.37 24.14
C VAL A 40 4.74 12.79 24.55
N LEU A 41 4.52 13.79 23.69
CA LEU A 41 4.89 15.18 24.00
C LEU A 41 4.20 15.72 25.26
N LYS A 42 2.90 15.42 25.41
CA LYS A 42 2.14 15.83 26.60
C LYS A 42 2.69 15.19 27.87
N THR A 43 2.98 13.89 27.84
CA THR A 43 3.53 13.15 28.99
C THR A 43 4.94 13.61 29.29
N GLU A 44 5.77 13.91 28.28
CA GLU A 44 7.10 14.51 28.48
C GLU A 44 7.02 15.86 29.20
N GLU A 45 6.06 16.71 28.83
CA GLU A 45 5.86 17.99 29.51
C GLU A 45 5.39 17.81 30.96
N GLN A 46 4.52 16.82 31.22
CA GLN A 46 4.08 16.47 32.57
C GLN A 46 5.25 15.98 33.43
N VAL A 47 6.09 15.07 32.91
CA VAL A 47 7.30 14.60 33.61
C VAL A 47 8.20 15.78 33.99
N LYS A 48 8.44 16.72 33.07
CA LYS A 48 9.24 17.93 33.35
C LYS A 48 8.66 18.79 34.47
N LYS A 49 7.33 18.89 34.58
CA LYS A 49 6.64 19.65 35.64
C LYS A 49 6.69 18.94 36.99
N LEU A 50 6.70 17.60 36.98
CA LEU A 50 6.68 16.76 38.19
C LEU A 50 8.07 16.55 38.81
N ALA A 51 9.15 17.05 38.19
CA ALA A 51 10.52 16.96 38.74
C ALA A 51 10.69 17.58 40.15
N ALA A 52 9.69 18.29 40.67
CA ALA A 52 9.63 18.80 42.04
C ALA A 52 8.98 17.82 43.06
N HIS A 53 8.34 16.74 42.59
CA HIS A 53 7.59 15.76 43.38
C HIS A 53 7.97 14.32 42.98
N PRO A 54 8.99 13.71 43.61
CA PRO A 54 9.62 12.46 43.16
C PRO A 54 8.68 11.24 43.13
N GLU A 55 7.64 11.24 43.96
CA GLU A 55 6.65 10.15 44.02
C GLU A 55 5.64 10.17 42.87
N ASP A 56 5.28 11.35 42.36
CA ASP A 56 4.44 11.51 41.17
C ASP A 56 5.23 11.35 39.85
N GLU A 57 6.54 11.61 39.90
CA GLU A 57 7.46 11.47 38.77
C GLU A 57 7.58 10.00 38.30
N GLY A 58 7.61 9.05 39.23
CA GLY A 58 7.81 7.63 38.91
C GLY A 58 6.73 7.05 37.98
N ASN A 59 5.46 7.39 38.21
CA ASN A 59 4.35 6.94 37.36
C ASN A 59 4.41 7.61 35.97
N ALA A 60 4.66 8.91 35.93
CA ALA A 60 4.74 9.66 34.67
C ALA A 60 5.90 9.19 33.77
N VAL A 61 7.06 8.88 34.35
CA VAL A 61 8.22 8.34 33.62
C VAL A 61 7.93 6.94 33.08
N TRP A 62 7.26 6.08 33.85
CA TRP A 62 6.86 4.76 33.37
C TRP A 62 5.89 4.87 32.19
N MET A 63 4.85 5.72 32.31
CA MET A 63 3.89 5.96 31.21
C MET A 63 4.59 6.49 29.96
N LEU A 64 5.49 7.47 30.11
CA LEU A 64 6.26 8.01 28.99
C LEU A 64 7.05 6.92 28.25
N ARG A 65 7.67 5.99 28.99
CA ARG A 65 8.41 4.88 28.39
C ARG A 65 7.47 3.97 27.59
N GLN A 66 6.28 3.66 28.11
CA GLN A 66 5.29 2.84 27.40
C GLN A 66 4.79 3.54 26.12
N GLU A 67 4.49 4.84 26.19
CA GLU A 67 4.02 5.60 25.02
C GLU A 67 5.09 5.67 23.93
N ARG A 68 6.37 5.87 24.31
CA ARG A 68 7.48 5.82 23.35
C ARG A 68 7.66 4.44 22.73
N MET A 69 7.48 3.37 23.50
CA MET A 69 7.54 2.01 22.96
C MET A 69 6.44 1.77 21.93
N ALA A 70 5.19 2.14 22.23
CA ALA A 70 4.07 2.02 21.31
C ALA A 70 4.29 2.84 20.02
N TYR A 71 4.86 4.04 20.15
CA TYR A 71 5.24 4.88 19.01
C TYR A 71 6.26 4.20 18.09
N GLU A 72 7.34 3.65 18.66
CA GLU A 72 8.36 2.95 17.88
C GLU A 72 7.83 1.64 17.28
N GLU A 73 6.96 0.91 17.98
CA GLU A 73 6.29 -0.29 17.44
C GLU A 73 5.45 0.05 16.21
N THR A 74 4.65 1.12 16.28
CA THR A 74 3.83 1.58 15.15
C THR A 74 4.70 2.03 13.97
N LYS A 75 5.78 2.75 14.25
CA LYS A 75 6.76 3.18 13.23
C LYS A 75 7.44 1.99 12.55
N ASN A 76 7.74 0.92 13.28
CA ASN A 76 8.33 -0.30 12.71
C ASN A 76 7.35 -1.02 11.76
N VAL A 77 6.04 -0.97 12.03
CA VAL A 77 5.03 -1.53 11.13
C VAL A 77 4.96 -0.77 9.81
N MET A 78 5.14 0.55 9.84
CA MET A 78 5.09 1.39 8.63
C MET A 78 6.09 0.98 7.55
N SER A 79 7.34 0.72 7.93
CA SER A 79 8.37 0.30 6.96
C SER A 79 7.98 -0.99 6.23
N LYS A 80 7.38 -1.94 6.95
CA LYS A 80 6.85 -3.17 6.36
C LYS A 80 5.65 -2.89 5.44
N MET A 81 4.76 -1.98 5.82
CA MET A 81 3.59 -1.61 4.99
C MET A 81 4.02 -0.94 3.69
N GLU A 82 5.02 -0.06 3.75
CA GLU A 82 5.59 0.57 2.57
C GLU A 82 6.18 -0.46 1.60
N GLN A 83 6.96 -1.41 2.11
CA GLN A 83 7.51 -2.49 1.31
C GLN A 83 6.39 -3.30 0.64
N LEU A 84 5.37 -3.71 1.39
CA LEU A 84 4.24 -4.49 0.86
C LEU A 84 3.45 -3.71 -0.20
N ALA A 85 3.24 -2.41 0.00
CA ALA A 85 2.57 -1.55 -0.97
C ALA A 85 3.39 -1.43 -2.27
N ARG A 86 4.72 -1.30 -2.16
CA ARG A 86 5.63 -1.27 -3.31
C ARG A 86 5.59 -2.57 -4.10
N GLU A 87 5.71 -3.72 -3.44
CA GLU A 87 5.62 -5.04 -4.08
C GLU A 87 4.28 -5.23 -4.79
N ALA A 88 3.17 -4.80 -4.17
CA ALA A 88 1.85 -4.85 -4.80
C ALA A 88 1.74 -3.93 -6.03
N MET A 89 2.33 -2.73 -5.97
CA MET A 89 2.38 -1.80 -7.09
C MET A 89 3.21 -2.33 -8.25
N GLU A 90 4.41 -2.86 -8.00
CA GLU A 90 5.27 -3.47 -9.02
C GLU A 90 4.61 -4.67 -9.68
N LYS A 91 3.94 -5.51 -8.88
CA LYS A 91 3.13 -6.61 -9.40
C LYS A 91 2.00 -6.12 -10.30
N LEU A 92 1.31 -5.05 -9.91
CA LEU A 92 0.23 -4.47 -10.71
C LEU A 92 0.76 -3.90 -12.03
N GLN A 93 1.92 -3.24 -12.01
CA GLN A 93 2.61 -2.76 -13.21
C GLN A 93 2.98 -3.92 -14.15
N GLY A 94 3.55 -5.00 -13.61
CA GLY A 94 3.87 -6.21 -14.39
C GLY A 94 2.64 -6.82 -15.07
N LEU A 95 1.52 -6.93 -14.34
CA LEU A 95 0.26 -7.44 -14.88
C LEU A 95 -0.30 -6.56 -16.01
N VAL A 96 -0.19 -5.24 -15.89
CA VAL A 96 -0.59 -4.29 -16.95
C VAL A 96 0.28 -4.46 -18.20
N ILE A 97 1.58 -4.62 -18.02
CA ILE A 97 2.52 -4.84 -19.14
C ILE A 97 2.20 -6.16 -19.86
N ASP A 98 1.97 -7.23 -19.11
CA ASP A 98 1.60 -8.54 -19.67
C ASP A 98 0.28 -8.49 -20.44
N GLU A 99 -0.73 -7.81 -19.90
CA GLU A 99 -2.04 -7.67 -20.55
C GLU A 99 -1.92 -6.85 -21.84
N ARG A 100 -1.08 -5.81 -21.84
CA ARG A 100 -0.80 -5.01 -23.04
C ARG A 100 -0.06 -5.83 -24.12
N HIS A 101 0.92 -6.64 -23.74
CA HIS A 101 1.63 -7.51 -24.67
C HIS A 101 0.70 -8.56 -25.28
N ARG A 102 -0.21 -9.15 -24.49
CA ARG A 102 -1.24 -10.06 -25.01
C ARG A 102 -2.10 -9.40 -26.07
N GLY A 103 -2.45 -8.12 -25.87
CA GLY A 103 -3.16 -7.32 -26.86
C GLY A 103 -2.39 -7.13 -28.17
N ILE A 104 -1.10 -6.80 -28.08
CA ILE A 104 -0.22 -6.64 -29.25
C ILE A 104 -0.08 -7.98 -30.02
N ASP A 105 0.15 -9.08 -29.32
CA ASP A 105 0.24 -10.43 -29.91
C ASP A 105 -1.08 -10.85 -30.59
N HIS A 106 -2.23 -10.41 -30.05
CA HIS A 106 -3.53 -10.61 -30.66
C HIS A 106 -3.65 -9.86 -31.98
N VAL A 107 -3.32 -8.56 -31.99
CA VAL A 107 -3.36 -7.71 -33.21
C VAL A 107 -2.42 -8.24 -34.30
N ILE A 108 -1.20 -8.63 -33.95
CA ILE A 108 -0.23 -9.21 -34.91
C ILE A 108 -0.77 -10.51 -35.50
N ARG A 109 -1.37 -11.39 -34.68
CA ARG A 109 -1.98 -12.63 -35.19
C ARG A 109 -3.18 -12.37 -36.08
N CYS A 110 -4.02 -11.38 -35.76
CA CYS A 110 -5.19 -11.03 -36.56
C CYS A 110 -4.79 -10.43 -37.92
N THR A 111 -3.74 -9.61 -37.96
CA THR A 111 -3.19 -9.08 -39.22
C THR A 111 -2.49 -10.16 -40.05
N GLN A 112 -1.84 -11.15 -39.42
CA GLN A 112 -1.19 -12.28 -40.10
C GLN A 112 -2.16 -13.41 -40.53
N ARG A 113 -3.31 -13.54 -39.88
CA ARG A 113 -4.35 -14.56 -40.17
C ARG A 113 -5.70 -13.86 -40.28
N ALA A 114 -6.03 -13.36 -41.46
CA ALA A 114 -7.23 -12.54 -41.70
C ALA A 114 -8.61 -13.20 -41.42
N GLU A 115 -8.72 -14.42 -40.85
CA GLU A 115 -10.03 -15.12 -40.77
C GLU A 115 -10.38 -15.83 -39.46
N GLN A 116 -9.54 -15.83 -38.41
CA GLN A 116 -9.92 -16.49 -37.14
C GLN A 116 -9.43 -15.75 -35.89
N ALA A 117 -9.84 -14.49 -35.74
CA ALA A 117 -9.71 -13.79 -34.46
C ALA A 117 -10.80 -14.29 -33.51
N LYS A 118 -10.47 -15.25 -32.63
CA LYS A 118 -11.23 -15.37 -31.38
C LYS A 118 -10.90 -14.12 -30.56
N GLU A 119 -11.94 -13.37 -30.26
CA GLU A 119 -11.97 -12.21 -29.37
C GLU A 119 -11.26 -12.57 -28.06
N GLY A 120 -10.03 -12.10 -27.93
CA GLY A 120 -9.33 -12.05 -26.65
C GLY A 120 -9.48 -10.62 -26.22
N ASP A 121 -10.61 -10.30 -25.59
CA ASP A 121 -10.90 -8.96 -25.11
C ASP A 121 -9.78 -8.53 -24.16
N ILE A 122 -8.94 -7.62 -24.64
CA ILE A 122 -8.06 -6.86 -23.77
C ILE A 122 -9.01 -6.15 -22.79
N ASP A 123 -8.82 -6.37 -21.49
CA ASP A 123 -9.58 -5.64 -20.48
C ASP A 123 -8.97 -4.23 -20.32
N GLU A 124 -9.14 -3.41 -21.36
CA GLU A 124 -8.64 -2.03 -21.41
C GLU A 124 -9.18 -1.21 -20.23
N THR A 125 -10.38 -1.54 -19.75
CA THR A 125 -10.96 -0.94 -18.54
C THR A 125 -10.13 -1.29 -17.31
N ALA A 126 -9.76 -2.57 -17.12
CA ALA A 126 -8.89 -2.97 -16.01
C ALA A 126 -7.48 -2.38 -16.10
N ILE A 127 -6.94 -2.19 -17.30
CA ILE A 127 -5.65 -1.50 -17.50
C ILE A 127 -5.74 -0.03 -17.04
N GLN A 128 -6.78 0.69 -17.47
CA GLN A 128 -6.99 2.08 -17.07
C GLN A 128 -7.19 2.21 -15.55
N GLU A 129 -7.99 1.33 -14.96
CA GLU A 129 -8.19 1.28 -13.51
C GLU A 129 -6.88 1.03 -12.77
N ALA A 130 -6.08 0.05 -13.22
CA ALA A 130 -4.78 -0.25 -12.64
C ALA A 130 -3.81 0.94 -12.68
N MET A 131 -3.72 1.62 -13.82
CA MET A 131 -2.86 2.80 -13.98
C MET A 131 -3.30 3.95 -13.05
N GLU A 132 -4.60 4.18 -12.95
CA GLU A 132 -5.17 5.19 -12.06
C GLU A 132 -4.96 4.84 -10.58
N THR A 133 -5.11 3.56 -10.20
CA THR A 133 -4.80 3.09 -8.84
C THR A 133 -3.32 3.29 -8.51
N ILE A 134 -2.39 2.98 -9.43
CA ILE A 134 -0.96 3.24 -9.25
C ILE A 134 -0.71 4.74 -9.05
N ARG A 135 -1.36 5.60 -9.83
CA ARG A 135 -1.25 7.07 -9.69
C ARG A 135 -1.70 7.53 -8.31
N ARG A 136 -2.89 7.10 -7.87
CA ARG A 136 -3.43 7.44 -6.53
C ARG A 136 -2.54 6.91 -5.41
N ALA A 137 -2.02 5.70 -5.55
CA ALA A 137 -1.11 5.12 -4.56
C ALA A 137 0.16 5.96 -4.42
N LYS A 138 0.75 6.43 -5.53
CA LYS A 138 1.91 7.33 -5.52
C LYS A 138 1.62 8.71 -4.95
N GLU A 139 0.40 9.23 -5.15
CA GLU A 139 -0.02 10.50 -4.57
C GLU A 139 -0.25 10.40 -3.05
N ALA A 140 -0.82 9.28 -2.59
CA ALA A 140 -1.05 9.01 -1.18
C ALA A 140 0.25 8.65 -0.43
N MET A 141 1.15 7.90 -1.08
CA MET A 141 2.42 7.46 -0.53
C MET A 141 3.57 7.89 -1.48
N PRO A 142 4.09 9.12 -1.34
CA PRO A 142 5.12 9.67 -2.23
C PRO A 142 6.39 8.81 -2.32
N SER A 143 6.73 8.06 -1.27
CA SER A 143 7.90 7.17 -1.26
C SER A 143 7.82 6.08 -2.34
N LEU A 144 6.63 5.68 -2.77
CA LEU A 144 6.43 4.75 -3.89
C LEU A 144 6.85 5.33 -5.26
N SER A 145 7.09 6.64 -5.34
CA SER A 145 7.57 7.30 -6.56
C SER A 145 9.09 7.23 -6.71
N GLU A 146 9.82 7.03 -5.61
CA GLU A 146 11.28 6.97 -5.65
C GLU A 146 11.75 5.56 -6.08
N PRO A 147 12.75 5.47 -6.98
CA PRO A 147 13.40 4.21 -7.28
C PRO A 147 14.08 3.70 -6.00
N VAL A 148 14.09 2.38 -5.80
CA VAL A 148 14.81 1.76 -4.67
C VAL A 148 16.26 2.24 -4.75
N SER A 149 16.68 3.06 -3.80
CA SER A 149 18.08 3.42 -3.63
C SER A 149 18.81 2.14 -3.24
N GLU A 150 19.49 1.51 -4.21
CA GLU A 150 20.42 0.41 -3.96
C GLU A 150 21.37 0.85 -2.84
N SER A 151 21.22 0.22 -1.68
CA SER A 151 22.07 0.40 -0.50
C SER A 151 22.97 -0.80 -0.34
#